data_AF-A0AAW1V8E2-F1
#
_entry.id   AF-A0AAW1V8E2-F1
#
_cell.length_a   1.000
_cell.length_b   1.000
_cell.length_c   1.000
_cell.angle_alpha   90.00
_cell.angle_beta   90.00
_cell.angle_gamma   90.00
#
_symmetry.space_group_name_H-M   'P 1'
#
loop_
_entity.id
_entity.type
_entity.pdbx_description
1 polymer ?
#
loop_
_entity_poly.entity_id
_entity_poly.type
_entity_poly.pdbx_seq_one_letter_code
_entity_poly.pdbx_strand_id
1 'polypeptide(L)'
;MLEQSHEMDLLNSESSLITQENYRAKTCRILGELLDTENIYVVELHSILTGYRDKFFAEEMQDIVPTHSTEVINVIFGNLDELYHFHSSFLKDLTENIDCTGLVASCFIREKDNFYHLYSNYCQNLSASEQVRENLLDSYMFFETCQKKLGHKLPLAAYLLKPVQRITKYHLLLRDLLHFLDDSKSTQQALECMLVVLKLVNDSMHQITIDGLNLDLPKQGQLLLHGEFSVWTENKKDIRLRLKPARRHVFLHQRAMIFCKSAPKTSHNKSVYQFKFHLRLSHIGLTESVKGDARKFEVWLRGRAEVYILQATDVEQKQTWVSKIKRVLLDQLEELKDEKIKEYAQSHRCLRQTTSWDTTNNCGSHHTNSYRALSCDSEMRNYYESEFSDGSNSEDEDHLCHTSSPGGRYLALADYFAAGSSEVNMKEGDVVELHKIGCAGWWYIKVCGTSFEGWAPAAYLQSYNRRSSERSSRSQE
;
A
#
# COMPACT_ATOMS: atom_id res chain seq x y z
N MET A 1 -2.86 42.24 -55.12
CA MET A 1 -2.19 42.35 -53.80
C MET A 1 -3.15 41.96 -52.68
N LEU A 2 -4.14 42.79 -52.29
CA LEU A 2 -5.09 42.44 -51.20
C LEU A 2 -5.91 41.16 -51.46
N GLU A 3 -6.36 40.94 -52.70
CA GLU A 3 -7.06 39.71 -53.09
C GLU A 3 -6.15 38.48 -52.98
N GLN A 4 -4.89 38.59 -53.43
CA GLN A 4 -3.90 37.51 -53.38
C GLN A 4 -3.50 37.12 -51.95
N SER A 5 -3.52 38.04 -50.98
CA SER A 5 -3.37 37.66 -49.57
C SER A 5 -4.57 36.86 -49.06
N HIS A 6 -5.79 37.28 -49.41
CA HIS A 6 -7.02 36.62 -48.95
C HIS A 6 -7.19 35.22 -49.56
N GLU A 7 -6.82 35.06 -50.83
CA GLU A 7 -6.76 33.78 -51.55
C GLU A 7 -5.72 32.82 -50.90
N MET A 8 -4.59 33.35 -50.44
CA MET A 8 -3.56 32.58 -49.72
C MET A 8 -4.04 32.14 -48.33
N ASP A 9 -4.71 33.01 -47.58
CA ASP A 9 -5.28 32.70 -46.27
C ASP A 9 -6.37 31.60 -46.39
N LEU A 10 -7.20 31.65 -47.43
CA LEU A 10 -8.21 30.64 -47.72
C LEU A 10 -7.57 29.27 -48.04
N LEU A 11 -6.58 29.22 -48.95
CA LEU A 11 -5.87 27.98 -49.27
C LEU A 11 -5.13 27.39 -48.07
N ASN A 12 -4.56 28.24 -47.21
CA ASN A 12 -3.90 27.82 -45.97
C ASN A 12 -4.92 27.29 -44.94
N SER A 13 -6.12 27.89 -44.87
CA SER A 13 -7.23 27.41 -44.05
C SER A 13 -7.78 26.06 -44.53
N GLU A 14 -7.94 25.86 -45.84
CA GLU A 14 -8.34 24.55 -46.40
C GLU A 14 -7.27 23.48 -46.13
N SER A 15 -6.00 23.81 -46.32
CA SER A 15 -4.89 22.89 -46.01
C SER A 15 -4.83 22.52 -44.52
N SER A 16 -5.11 23.48 -43.62
CA SER A 16 -5.26 23.25 -42.19
C SER A 16 -6.42 22.31 -41.87
N LEU A 17 -7.60 22.53 -42.46
CA LEU A 17 -8.80 21.71 -42.23
C LEU A 17 -8.59 20.27 -42.73
N ILE A 18 -8.06 20.10 -43.95
CA ILE A 18 -7.72 18.78 -44.52
C ILE A 18 -6.72 18.05 -43.63
N THR A 19 -5.72 18.76 -43.11
CA THR A 19 -4.74 18.20 -42.15
C THR A 19 -5.42 17.74 -40.86
N GLN A 20 -6.32 18.55 -40.31
CA GLN A 20 -7.06 18.24 -39.09
C GLN A 20 -8.02 17.05 -39.25
N GLU A 21 -8.75 16.95 -40.36
CA GLU A 21 -9.58 15.78 -40.67
C GLU A 21 -8.74 14.50 -40.80
N ASN A 22 -7.57 14.58 -41.45
CA ASN A 22 -6.65 13.46 -41.56
C ASN A 22 -6.13 12.99 -40.18
N TYR A 23 -5.89 13.90 -39.23
CA TYR A 23 -5.53 13.51 -37.86
C TYR A 23 -6.71 12.91 -37.09
N ARG A 24 -7.93 13.41 -37.27
CA ARG A 24 -9.15 12.80 -36.69
C ARG A 24 -9.38 11.39 -37.23
N ALA A 25 -9.26 11.17 -38.54
CA ALA A 25 -9.39 9.85 -39.16
C ALA A 25 -8.34 8.84 -38.62
N LYS A 26 -7.08 9.27 -38.45
CA LYS A 26 -6.02 8.45 -37.83
C LYS A 26 -6.33 8.14 -36.35
N THR A 27 -6.80 9.12 -35.60
CA THR A 27 -7.23 8.97 -34.19
C THR A 27 -8.33 7.91 -34.08
N CYS A 28 -9.41 8.05 -34.86
CA CYS A 28 -10.51 7.08 -34.88
C CYS A 28 -10.04 5.66 -35.26
N ARG A 29 -9.08 5.54 -36.19
CA ARG A 29 -8.49 4.24 -36.54
C ARG A 29 -7.74 3.59 -35.37
N ILE A 30 -6.98 4.36 -34.59
CA ILE A 30 -6.23 3.83 -33.42
C ILE A 30 -7.17 3.44 -32.29
N LEU A 31 -8.26 4.19 -32.08
CA LEU A 31 -9.31 3.84 -31.13
C LEU A 31 -10.08 2.59 -31.56
N GLY A 32 -10.36 2.43 -32.85
CA GLY A 32 -10.89 1.20 -33.43
C GLY A 32 -9.96 0.01 -33.22
N GLU A 33 -8.67 0.15 -33.55
CA GLU A 33 -7.66 -0.89 -33.31
C GLU A 33 -7.54 -1.27 -31.82
N LEU A 34 -7.66 -0.30 -30.90
CA LEU A 34 -7.71 -0.56 -29.46
C LEU A 34 -8.91 -1.45 -29.09
N LEU A 35 -10.13 -1.11 -29.51
CA LEU A 35 -11.34 -1.90 -29.23
C LEU A 35 -11.31 -3.27 -29.93
N ASP A 36 -11.00 -3.32 -31.22
CA ASP A 36 -10.96 -4.57 -32.00
C ASP A 36 -9.99 -5.57 -31.36
N THR A 37 -8.79 -5.10 -30.99
CA THR A 37 -7.78 -5.96 -30.36
C THR A 37 -8.05 -6.24 -28.88
N GLU A 38 -8.87 -5.44 -28.20
CA GLU A 38 -9.36 -5.74 -26.85
C GLU A 38 -10.46 -6.81 -26.88
N ASN A 39 -11.42 -6.68 -27.79
CA ASN A 39 -12.48 -7.66 -28.00
C ASN A 39 -11.92 -9.03 -28.43
N ILE A 40 -10.96 -9.04 -29.37
CA ILE A 40 -10.23 -10.27 -29.73
C ILE A 40 -9.54 -10.87 -28.50
N TYR A 41 -8.86 -10.05 -27.68
CA TYR A 41 -8.19 -10.54 -26.48
C TYR A 41 -9.16 -11.13 -25.45
N VAL A 42 -10.29 -10.47 -25.17
CA VAL A 42 -11.34 -10.98 -24.26
C VAL A 42 -11.93 -12.30 -24.76
N VAL A 43 -12.22 -12.42 -26.06
CA VAL A 43 -12.71 -13.66 -26.67
C VAL A 43 -11.67 -14.79 -26.59
N GLU A 44 -10.38 -14.47 -26.82
CA GLU A 44 -9.29 -15.44 -26.68
C GLU A 44 -9.09 -15.89 -25.22
N LEU A 45 -9.21 -14.99 -24.23
CA LEU A 45 -9.20 -15.36 -22.81
C LEU A 45 -10.36 -16.32 -22.47
N HIS A 46 -11.57 -16.01 -22.93
CA HIS A 46 -12.75 -16.85 -22.71
C HIS A 46 -12.59 -18.25 -23.35
N SER A 47 -12.01 -18.33 -24.54
CA SER A 47 -11.69 -19.58 -25.24
C SER A 47 -10.67 -20.43 -24.48
N ILE A 48 -9.69 -19.82 -23.80
CA ILE A 48 -8.73 -20.56 -22.97
C ILE A 48 -9.40 -21.15 -21.73
N LEU A 49 -10.27 -20.38 -21.07
CA LEU A 49 -11.00 -20.82 -19.87
C LEU A 49 -11.97 -21.97 -20.20
N THR A 50 -12.95 -21.70 -21.06
CA THR A 50 -13.99 -22.68 -21.44
C THR A 50 -13.45 -23.87 -22.24
N GLY A 51 -12.38 -23.67 -22.99
CA GLY A 51 -11.79 -24.67 -23.88
C GLY A 51 -10.72 -25.57 -23.24
N TYR A 52 -10.10 -25.16 -22.13
CA TYR A 52 -9.08 -25.97 -21.44
C TYR A 52 -9.30 -26.07 -19.92
N ARG A 53 -9.49 -24.96 -19.20
CA ARG A 53 -9.64 -24.97 -17.73
C ARG A 53 -10.91 -25.72 -17.33
N ASP A 54 -12.04 -25.32 -17.88
CA ASP A 54 -13.33 -25.85 -17.49
C ASP A 54 -13.50 -27.31 -17.97
N LYS A 55 -12.70 -27.71 -18.97
CA LYS A 55 -12.61 -29.09 -19.48
C LYS A 55 -11.93 -30.07 -18.52
N PHE A 56 -11.23 -29.62 -17.47
CA PHE A 56 -10.81 -30.50 -16.37
C PHE A 56 -12.00 -31.01 -15.53
N PHE A 57 -13.15 -30.33 -15.59
CA PHE A 57 -14.35 -30.67 -14.81
C PHE A 57 -15.49 -31.23 -15.68
N ALA A 58 -15.27 -31.38 -16.99
CA ALA A 58 -16.29 -31.82 -17.94
C ALA A 58 -16.37 -33.35 -18.01
N GLU A 59 -17.58 -33.90 -17.85
CA GLU A 59 -17.85 -35.35 -17.93
C GLU A 59 -17.32 -35.98 -19.22
N GLU A 60 -17.48 -35.29 -20.36
CA GLU A 60 -16.97 -35.67 -21.69
C GLU A 60 -15.43 -35.77 -21.84
N MET A 61 -14.68 -35.53 -20.76
CA MET A 61 -13.21 -35.60 -20.73
C MET A 61 -12.68 -36.56 -19.64
N GLN A 62 -13.52 -37.15 -18.79
CA GLN A 62 -13.06 -37.89 -17.59
C GLN A 62 -12.06 -39.02 -17.90
N ASP A 63 -12.23 -39.74 -19.01
CA ASP A 63 -11.32 -40.81 -19.46
C ASP A 63 -9.89 -40.33 -19.80
N ILE A 64 -9.70 -39.02 -20.00
CA ILE A 64 -8.44 -38.38 -20.38
C ILE A 64 -8.04 -37.19 -19.49
N VAL A 65 -8.80 -36.89 -18.44
CA VAL A 65 -8.39 -35.92 -17.41
C VAL A 65 -7.47 -36.62 -16.42
N PRO A 66 -6.19 -36.21 -16.31
CA PRO A 66 -5.28 -36.78 -15.33
C PRO A 66 -5.60 -36.30 -13.92
N THR A 67 -5.39 -37.19 -12.94
CA THR A 67 -5.87 -37.07 -11.55
C THR A 67 -5.11 -36.02 -10.73
N HIS A 68 -5.39 -34.74 -10.99
CA HIS A 68 -4.74 -33.59 -10.34
C HIS A 68 -5.62 -32.93 -9.29
N SER A 69 -4.99 -32.27 -8.30
CA SER A 69 -5.72 -31.37 -7.40
C SER A 69 -6.11 -30.06 -8.13
N THR A 70 -7.17 -29.42 -7.66
CA THR A 70 -7.59 -28.09 -8.15
C THR A 70 -6.46 -27.05 -8.03
N GLU A 71 -5.52 -27.23 -7.10
CA GLU A 71 -4.35 -26.38 -6.93
C GLU A 71 -3.41 -26.43 -8.15
N VAL A 72 -3.19 -27.61 -8.74
CA VAL A 72 -2.39 -27.78 -9.96
C VAL A 72 -3.04 -27.06 -11.14
N ILE A 73 -4.36 -27.18 -11.28
CA ILE A 73 -5.16 -26.46 -12.30
C ILE A 73 -5.04 -24.95 -12.09
N ASN A 74 -5.16 -24.48 -10.84
CA ASN A 74 -5.00 -23.08 -10.47
C ASN A 74 -3.57 -22.56 -10.75
N VAL A 75 -2.52 -23.37 -10.62
CA VAL A 75 -1.15 -22.99 -11.04
C VAL A 75 -1.03 -22.95 -12.56
N ILE A 76 -1.65 -23.88 -13.31
CA ILE A 76 -1.60 -23.87 -14.78
C ILE A 76 -2.22 -22.59 -15.35
N PHE A 77 -3.39 -22.18 -14.88
CA PHE A 77 -4.07 -20.99 -15.43
C PHE A 77 -3.77 -19.70 -14.66
N GLY A 78 -3.29 -19.77 -13.41
CA GLY A 78 -3.15 -18.60 -12.55
C GLY A 78 -4.49 -17.87 -12.38
N ASN A 79 -4.43 -16.55 -12.26
CA ASN A 79 -5.61 -15.68 -12.22
C ASN A 79 -6.12 -15.24 -13.61
N LEU A 80 -6.03 -16.10 -14.63
CA LEU A 80 -6.58 -15.82 -15.97
C LEU A 80 -8.08 -15.49 -15.95
N ASP A 81 -8.81 -16.06 -14.99
CA ASP A 81 -10.24 -15.84 -14.76
C ASP A 81 -10.52 -14.40 -14.25
N GLU A 82 -9.72 -13.90 -13.31
CA GLU A 82 -9.79 -12.51 -12.84
C GLU A 82 -9.47 -11.53 -13.98
N LEU A 83 -8.43 -11.82 -14.77
CA LEU A 83 -8.07 -11.05 -15.96
C LEU A 83 -9.22 -11.03 -16.98
N TYR A 84 -9.86 -12.16 -17.25
CA TYR A 84 -11.00 -12.21 -18.17
C TYR A 84 -12.17 -11.32 -17.71
N HIS A 85 -12.56 -11.39 -16.44
CA HIS A 85 -13.65 -10.57 -15.89
C HIS A 85 -13.30 -9.07 -15.88
N PHE A 86 -12.06 -8.73 -15.53
CA PHE A 86 -11.54 -7.36 -15.62
C PHE A 86 -11.57 -6.83 -17.06
N HIS A 87 -11.02 -7.57 -18.03
CA HIS A 87 -10.96 -7.14 -19.42
C HIS A 87 -12.34 -7.10 -20.10
N SER A 88 -13.27 -7.99 -19.73
CA SER A 88 -14.67 -7.89 -20.18
C SER A 88 -15.35 -6.59 -19.70
N SER A 89 -15.03 -6.15 -18.48
CA SER A 89 -15.53 -4.90 -17.91
C SER A 89 -14.84 -3.69 -18.54
N PHE A 90 -13.51 -3.74 -18.70
CA PHE A 90 -12.70 -2.68 -19.31
C PHE A 90 -13.04 -2.46 -20.79
N LEU A 91 -13.28 -3.53 -21.56
CA LEU A 91 -13.78 -3.46 -22.94
C LEU A 91 -15.11 -2.70 -23.02
N LYS A 92 -16.03 -2.98 -22.09
CA LYS A 92 -17.32 -2.28 -22.01
C LYS A 92 -17.10 -0.79 -21.74
N ASP A 93 -16.29 -0.45 -20.73
CA ASP A 93 -15.96 0.93 -20.38
C ASP A 93 -15.28 1.68 -21.53
N LEU A 94 -14.34 1.05 -22.25
CA LEU A 94 -13.74 1.63 -23.45
C LEU A 94 -14.77 1.88 -24.56
N THR A 95 -15.71 0.95 -24.74
CA THR A 95 -16.77 1.04 -25.77
C THR A 95 -17.77 2.16 -25.46
N GLU A 96 -18.17 2.32 -24.19
CA GLU A 96 -19.05 3.41 -23.74
C GLU A 96 -18.38 4.81 -23.83
N ASN A 97 -17.06 4.88 -23.97
CA ASN A 97 -16.28 6.14 -23.91
C ASN A 97 -15.49 6.47 -25.20
N ILE A 98 -15.58 5.66 -26.26
CA ILE A 98 -14.72 5.79 -27.46
C ILE A 98 -14.78 7.15 -28.15
N ASP A 99 -15.95 7.82 -28.15
CA ASP A 99 -16.13 9.13 -28.79
C ASP A 99 -15.27 10.26 -28.19
N CYS A 100 -14.68 10.04 -27.00
CA CYS A 100 -13.79 11.00 -26.34
C CYS A 100 -12.46 10.37 -25.89
N THR A 101 -11.38 10.74 -26.57
CA THR A 101 -10.00 10.32 -26.26
C THR A 101 -9.58 10.63 -24.82
N GLY A 102 -10.11 11.69 -24.22
CA GLY A 102 -9.89 12.04 -22.81
C GLY A 102 -10.57 11.08 -21.82
N LEU A 103 -11.74 10.53 -22.17
CA LEU A 103 -12.44 9.53 -21.36
C LEU A 103 -11.77 8.15 -21.49
N VAL A 104 -11.40 7.75 -22.71
CA VAL A 104 -10.55 6.56 -22.96
C VAL A 104 -9.26 6.60 -22.14
N ALA A 105 -8.56 7.75 -22.14
CA ALA A 105 -7.38 7.95 -21.32
C ALA A 105 -7.68 7.87 -19.81
N SER A 106 -8.83 8.39 -19.37
CA SER A 106 -9.26 8.33 -17.97
C SER A 106 -9.52 6.89 -17.49
N CYS A 107 -10.00 5.99 -18.36
CA CYS A 107 -10.16 4.57 -18.01
C CYS A 107 -8.80 3.92 -17.67
N PHE A 108 -7.75 4.15 -18.47
CA PHE A 108 -6.39 3.65 -18.15
C PHE A 108 -5.79 4.24 -16.86
N ILE A 109 -6.15 5.47 -16.50
CA ILE A 109 -5.67 6.11 -15.26
C ILE A 109 -6.43 5.55 -14.05
N ARG A 110 -7.75 5.31 -14.18
CA ARG A 110 -8.59 4.75 -13.11
C ARG A 110 -8.24 3.29 -12.80
N GLU A 111 -8.09 2.46 -13.83
CA GLU A 111 -7.82 1.02 -13.66
C GLU A 111 -6.34 0.68 -13.38
N LYS A 112 -5.48 1.69 -13.16
CA LYS A 112 -4.03 1.55 -12.95
C LYS A 112 -3.64 0.43 -11.99
N ASP A 113 -4.25 0.41 -10.81
CA ASP A 113 -3.87 -0.50 -9.74
C ASP A 113 -4.43 -1.92 -10.02
N ASN A 114 -5.59 -2.04 -10.66
CA ASN A 114 -6.11 -3.31 -11.17
C ASN A 114 -5.17 -3.90 -12.24
N PHE A 115 -4.74 -3.08 -13.21
CA PHE A 115 -3.72 -3.45 -14.19
C PHE A 115 -2.42 -3.92 -13.53
N TYR A 116 -1.92 -3.21 -12.51
CA TYR A 116 -0.73 -3.68 -11.79
C TYR A 116 -0.98 -5.01 -11.07
N HIS A 117 -2.02 -5.11 -10.24
CA HIS A 117 -2.23 -6.26 -9.37
C HIS A 117 -2.51 -7.55 -10.16
N LEU A 118 -3.39 -7.49 -11.15
CA LEU A 118 -3.79 -8.67 -11.93
C LEU A 118 -2.62 -9.21 -12.76
N TYR A 119 -1.92 -8.35 -13.50
CA TYR A 119 -0.78 -8.77 -14.31
C TYR A 119 0.46 -9.10 -13.47
N SER A 120 0.67 -8.46 -12.31
CA SER A 120 1.74 -8.86 -11.39
C SER A 120 1.54 -10.27 -10.86
N ASN A 121 0.32 -10.65 -10.47
CA ASN A 121 -0.01 -12.01 -10.03
C ASN A 121 0.20 -13.02 -11.18
N TYR A 122 -0.39 -12.73 -12.34
CA TYR A 122 -0.33 -13.61 -13.51
C TYR A 122 1.11 -13.91 -13.96
N CYS A 123 1.92 -12.86 -14.13
CA CYS A 123 3.26 -12.98 -14.68
C CYS A 123 4.26 -13.62 -13.69
N GLN A 124 4.03 -13.53 -12.37
CA GLN A 124 4.78 -14.31 -11.38
C GLN A 124 4.49 -15.81 -11.51
N ASN A 125 3.19 -16.16 -11.56
CA ASN A 125 2.74 -17.54 -11.66
C ASN A 125 3.14 -18.22 -13.00
N LEU A 126 3.29 -17.45 -14.09
CA LEU A 126 3.59 -17.98 -15.43
C LEU A 126 4.78 -18.96 -15.46
N SER A 127 5.84 -18.69 -14.68
CA SER A 127 7.01 -19.59 -14.60
C SER A 127 6.73 -20.91 -13.87
N ALA A 128 5.80 -20.92 -12.91
CA ALA A 128 5.34 -22.13 -12.24
C ALA A 128 4.35 -22.91 -13.11
N SER A 129 3.43 -22.20 -13.78
CA SER A 129 2.55 -22.75 -14.83
C SER A 129 3.34 -23.50 -15.89
N GLU A 130 4.47 -22.94 -16.36
CA GLU A 130 5.36 -23.58 -17.33
C GLU A 130 5.97 -24.88 -16.80
N GLN A 131 6.64 -24.83 -15.65
CA GLN A 131 7.21 -26.02 -15.01
C GLN A 131 6.17 -27.11 -14.74
N VAL A 132 4.94 -26.74 -14.33
CA VAL A 132 3.85 -27.71 -14.17
C VAL A 132 3.48 -28.34 -15.50
N ARG A 133 3.21 -27.55 -16.56
CA ARG A 133 2.86 -28.08 -17.89
C ARG A 133 3.96 -29.00 -18.46
N GLU A 134 5.23 -28.72 -18.22
CA GLU A 134 6.37 -29.54 -18.70
C GLU A 134 6.49 -30.89 -17.95
N ASN A 135 6.31 -30.89 -16.63
CA ASN A 135 6.39 -32.13 -15.83
C ASN A 135 5.15 -33.03 -15.98
N LEU A 136 4.05 -32.49 -16.52
CA LEU A 136 2.77 -33.19 -16.68
C LEU A 136 2.69 -34.03 -17.98
N LEU A 137 3.54 -35.05 -18.08
CA LEU A 137 3.58 -36.00 -19.20
C LEU A 137 2.20 -36.58 -19.55
N ASP A 138 1.44 -37.02 -18.53
CA ASP A 138 0.09 -37.60 -18.72
C ASP A 138 -0.95 -36.58 -19.21
N SER A 139 -0.69 -35.27 -19.03
CA SER A 139 -1.61 -34.20 -19.45
C SER A 139 -1.41 -33.77 -20.91
N TYR A 140 -0.37 -34.27 -21.59
CA TYR A 140 -0.16 -34.00 -23.01
C TYR A 140 -1.39 -34.37 -23.87
N MET A 141 -1.94 -35.57 -23.65
CA MET A 141 -3.12 -36.06 -24.38
C MET A 141 -4.35 -35.18 -24.13
N PHE A 142 -4.58 -34.76 -22.88
CA PHE A 142 -5.67 -33.84 -22.52
C PHE A 142 -5.55 -32.50 -23.27
N PHE A 143 -4.39 -31.85 -23.21
CA PHE A 143 -4.19 -30.55 -23.84
C PHE A 143 -4.24 -30.64 -25.38
N GLU A 144 -3.73 -31.72 -25.97
CA GLU A 144 -3.80 -31.94 -27.42
C GLU A 144 -5.25 -32.19 -27.89
N THR A 145 -6.05 -32.94 -27.12
CA THR A 145 -7.49 -33.12 -27.40
C THR A 145 -8.26 -31.81 -27.31
N CYS A 146 -8.00 -30.99 -26.28
CA CYS A 146 -8.61 -29.66 -26.16
C CYS A 146 -8.21 -28.75 -27.34
N GLN A 147 -6.92 -28.72 -27.69
CA GLN A 147 -6.40 -27.96 -28.82
C GLN A 147 -7.07 -28.37 -30.15
N LYS A 148 -7.27 -29.68 -30.38
CA LYS A 148 -7.98 -30.22 -31.54
C LYS A 148 -9.47 -29.83 -31.54
N LYS A 149 -10.18 -29.95 -30.40
CA LYS A 149 -11.59 -29.53 -30.25
C LYS A 149 -11.79 -28.05 -30.57
N LEU A 150 -10.82 -27.19 -30.24
CA LEU A 150 -10.87 -25.74 -30.47
C LEU A 150 -10.33 -25.29 -31.85
N GLY A 151 -9.78 -26.20 -32.67
CA GLY A 151 -9.10 -25.83 -33.92
C GLY A 151 -7.83 -24.98 -33.73
N HIS A 152 -7.25 -24.98 -32.52
CA HIS A 152 -6.11 -24.13 -32.16
C HIS A 152 -4.82 -24.57 -32.86
N LYS A 153 -4.17 -23.62 -33.55
CA LYS A 153 -2.96 -23.88 -34.37
C LYS A 153 -1.65 -23.92 -33.55
N LEU A 154 -1.70 -23.55 -32.28
CA LEU A 154 -0.56 -23.43 -31.38
C LEU A 154 -0.83 -24.21 -30.08
N PRO A 155 0.20 -24.64 -29.33
CA PRO A 155 0.02 -25.24 -28.01
C PRO A 155 -0.49 -24.22 -26.99
N LEU A 156 -1.18 -24.69 -25.94
CA LEU A 156 -1.75 -23.87 -24.86
C LEU A 156 -0.74 -22.87 -24.27
N ALA A 157 0.53 -23.25 -24.14
CA ALA A 157 1.60 -22.38 -23.66
C ALA A 157 1.70 -21.05 -24.43
N ALA A 158 1.50 -21.05 -25.76
CA ALA A 158 1.54 -19.84 -26.57
C ALA A 158 0.32 -18.92 -26.32
N TYR A 159 -0.84 -19.49 -25.99
CA TYR A 159 -2.04 -18.74 -25.61
C TYR A 159 -1.92 -18.13 -24.22
N LEU A 160 -1.24 -18.80 -23.27
CA LEU A 160 -0.94 -18.27 -21.94
C LEU A 160 0.10 -17.13 -21.94
N LEU A 161 0.77 -16.86 -23.06
CA LEU A 161 1.58 -15.63 -23.24
C LEU A 161 0.75 -14.40 -23.62
N LYS A 162 -0.52 -14.55 -24.01
CA LYS A 162 -1.37 -13.45 -24.48
C LYS A 162 -1.53 -12.31 -23.46
N PRO A 163 -1.68 -12.55 -22.14
CA PRO A 163 -1.69 -11.45 -21.16
C PRO A 163 -0.38 -10.66 -21.16
N VAL A 164 0.77 -11.33 -21.11
CA VAL A 164 2.10 -10.67 -21.15
C VAL A 164 2.26 -9.85 -22.43
N GLN A 165 1.75 -10.36 -23.55
CA GLN A 165 1.73 -9.62 -24.81
C GLN A 165 0.80 -8.39 -24.72
N ARG A 166 -0.44 -8.53 -24.26
CA ARG A 166 -1.44 -7.45 -24.21
C ARG A 166 -1.00 -6.26 -23.36
N ILE A 167 -0.47 -6.49 -22.16
CA ILE A 167 -0.03 -5.39 -21.28
C ILE A 167 1.08 -4.54 -21.94
N THR A 168 1.94 -5.15 -22.78
CA THR A 168 2.96 -4.44 -23.58
C THR A 168 2.44 -3.72 -24.82
N LYS A 169 1.13 -3.76 -25.13
CA LYS A 169 0.54 -3.05 -26.28
C LYS A 169 -0.11 -1.71 -25.93
N TYR A 170 -0.70 -1.57 -24.74
CA TYR A 170 -1.43 -0.34 -24.38
C TYR A 170 -0.55 0.92 -24.46
N HIS A 171 0.70 0.86 -23.99
CA HIS A 171 1.62 2.01 -24.05
C HIS A 171 2.09 2.35 -25.49
N LEU A 172 1.97 1.42 -26.44
CA LEU A 172 2.22 1.68 -27.85
C LEU A 172 1.02 2.40 -28.45
N LEU A 173 -0.18 1.83 -28.29
CA LEU A 173 -1.44 2.43 -28.75
C LEU A 173 -1.65 3.84 -28.18
N LEU A 174 -1.39 4.07 -26.90
CA LEU A 174 -1.51 5.38 -26.25
C LEU A 174 -0.47 6.41 -26.74
N ARG A 175 0.75 5.97 -27.07
CA ARG A 175 1.79 6.84 -27.66
C ARG A 175 1.46 7.21 -29.10
N ASP A 176 1.01 6.23 -29.87
CA ASP A 176 0.70 6.41 -31.29
C ASP A 176 -0.60 7.23 -31.44
N LEU A 177 -1.52 7.15 -30.47
CA LEU A 177 -2.67 8.05 -30.29
C LEU A 177 -2.24 9.48 -29.92
N LEU A 178 -1.31 9.65 -28.97
CA LEU A 178 -0.79 10.96 -28.55
C LEU A 178 -0.12 11.73 -29.72
N HIS A 179 0.52 11.02 -30.64
CA HIS A 179 1.18 11.61 -31.83
C HIS A 179 0.22 12.33 -32.80
N PHE A 180 -1.10 12.13 -32.70
CA PHE A 180 -2.10 12.79 -33.54
C PHE A 180 -3.06 13.70 -32.74
N LEU A 181 -2.76 13.97 -31.47
CA LEU A 181 -3.59 14.71 -30.52
C LEU A 181 -2.80 15.80 -29.77
N ASP A 182 -1.98 16.58 -30.49
CA ASP A 182 -1.02 17.57 -29.95
C ASP A 182 -1.44 18.22 -28.62
N ASP A 183 -0.60 18.02 -27.59
CA ASP A 183 -0.75 18.46 -26.19
C ASP A 183 -1.96 17.88 -25.39
N SER A 184 -2.47 16.70 -25.77
CA SER A 184 -3.44 15.94 -24.96
C SER A 184 -2.84 15.42 -23.63
N LYS A 185 -2.88 16.27 -22.59
CA LYS A 185 -2.39 15.98 -21.23
C LYS A 185 -2.97 14.70 -20.62
N SER A 186 -4.25 14.42 -20.85
CA SER A 186 -4.90 13.18 -20.38
C SER A 186 -4.29 11.94 -21.07
N THR A 187 -4.06 11.99 -22.38
CA THR A 187 -3.46 10.87 -23.11
C THR A 187 -1.99 10.67 -22.71
N GLN A 188 -1.25 11.76 -22.44
CA GLN A 188 0.10 11.70 -21.88
C GLN A 188 0.12 11.06 -20.48
N GLN A 189 -0.81 11.43 -19.59
CA GLN A 189 -0.93 10.82 -18.26
C GLN A 189 -1.30 9.33 -18.33
N ALA A 190 -2.16 8.93 -19.27
CA ALA A 190 -2.47 7.52 -19.51
C ALA A 190 -1.26 6.73 -20.05
N LEU A 191 -0.46 7.33 -20.94
CA LEU A 191 0.79 6.74 -21.43
C LEU A 191 1.80 6.54 -20.29
N GLU A 192 2.04 7.57 -19.47
CA GLU A 192 2.91 7.47 -18.30
C GLU A 192 2.38 6.43 -17.29
N CYS A 193 1.05 6.40 -17.07
CA CYS A 193 0.39 5.39 -16.24
C CYS A 193 0.75 3.96 -16.67
N MET A 194 0.57 3.63 -17.95
CA MET A 194 0.83 2.29 -18.45
C MET A 194 2.33 1.94 -18.53
N LEU A 195 3.21 2.92 -18.73
CA LEU A 195 4.66 2.75 -18.60
C LEU A 195 5.07 2.45 -17.15
N VAL A 196 4.46 3.12 -16.16
CA VAL A 196 4.67 2.85 -14.73
C VAL A 196 4.14 1.47 -14.35
N VAL A 197 2.96 1.07 -14.83
CA VAL A 197 2.42 -0.29 -14.63
C VAL A 197 3.38 -1.33 -15.22
N LEU A 198 3.84 -1.16 -16.46
CA LEU A 198 4.77 -2.10 -17.10
C LEU A 198 6.09 -2.23 -16.34
N LYS A 199 6.64 -1.11 -15.84
CA LYS A 199 7.81 -1.14 -14.97
C LYS A 199 7.52 -1.92 -13.69
N LEU A 200 6.44 -1.60 -12.97
CA LEU A 200 6.10 -2.26 -11.72
C LEU A 200 5.83 -3.76 -11.90
N VAL A 201 5.15 -4.18 -12.97
CA VAL A 201 4.96 -5.60 -13.32
C VAL A 201 6.31 -6.26 -13.67
N ASN A 202 7.19 -5.60 -14.43
CA ASN A 202 8.52 -6.12 -14.74
C ASN A 202 9.40 -6.31 -13.50
N ASP A 203 9.46 -5.29 -12.63
CA ASP A 203 10.21 -5.31 -11.37
C ASP A 203 9.62 -6.36 -10.40
N SER A 204 8.32 -6.69 -10.56
CA SER A 204 7.61 -7.72 -9.80
C SER A 204 7.58 -9.11 -10.46
N MET A 205 7.97 -9.24 -11.74
CA MET A 205 8.27 -10.53 -12.42
C MET A 205 9.67 -11.00 -12.07
N HIS A 206 10.64 -10.09 -12.14
CA HIS A 206 12.02 -10.32 -11.73
C HIS A 206 12.13 -10.31 -10.20
N GLN A 207 11.22 -11.04 -9.55
CA GLN A 207 11.10 -11.09 -8.10
C GLN A 207 12.47 -11.32 -7.52
N ILE A 208 12.84 -10.38 -6.67
CA ILE A 208 14.05 -10.51 -5.90
C ILE A 208 13.79 -11.62 -4.89
N THR A 209 14.23 -12.82 -5.25
CA THR A 209 14.17 -14.01 -4.42
C THR A 209 15.02 -13.78 -3.18
N ILE A 210 14.36 -13.38 -2.10
CA ILE A 210 14.97 -13.12 -0.80
C ILE A 210 15.02 -14.45 -0.04
N ASP A 211 16.20 -15.07 -0.05
CA ASP A 211 16.49 -16.25 0.77
C ASP A 211 16.27 -15.96 2.27
N GLY A 212 15.58 -16.87 2.95
CA GLY A 212 15.25 -16.77 4.38
C GLY A 212 14.13 -15.79 4.75
N LEU A 213 13.28 -15.35 3.81
CA LEU A 213 12.16 -14.45 4.09
C LEU A 213 10.93 -15.20 4.64
N ASN A 214 10.80 -15.26 5.97
CA ASN A 214 9.60 -15.81 6.64
C ASN A 214 8.42 -14.80 6.67
N LEU A 215 8.18 -14.08 5.57
CA LEU A 215 7.05 -13.17 5.40
C LEU A 215 6.27 -13.51 4.15
N ASP A 216 4.95 -13.59 4.30
CA ASP A 216 3.99 -13.60 3.20
C ASP A 216 4.04 -12.24 2.48
N LEU A 217 4.72 -12.21 1.32
CA LEU A 217 4.91 -11.03 0.47
C LEU A 217 3.57 -10.44 -0.02
N PRO A 218 2.61 -11.22 -0.57
CA PRO A 218 1.26 -10.74 -0.87
C PRO A 218 0.60 -9.99 0.29
N LYS A 219 0.68 -10.51 1.53
CA LYS A 219 0.12 -9.85 2.72
C LYS A 219 0.81 -8.53 3.08
N GLN A 220 2.04 -8.26 2.62
CA GLN A 220 2.72 -6.97 2.81
C GLN A 220 2.24 -5.88 1.82
N GLY A 221 1.49 -6.26 0.79
CA GLY A 221 1.01 -5.38 -0.27
C GLY A 221 2.05 -5.08 -1.36
N GLN A 222 1.68 -4.23 -2.31
CA GLN A 222 2.47 -3.84 -3.49
C GLN A 222 3.90 -3.45 -3.11
N LEU A 223 4.89 -3.89 -3.91
CA LEU A 223 6.24 -3.36 -3.88
C LEU A 223 6.25 -1.96 -4.52
N LEU A 224 6.59 -0.96 -3.72
CA LEU A 224 6.50 0.47 -4.08
C LEU A 224 7.82 1.03 -4.61
N LEU A 225 8.94 0.61 -4.00
CA LEU A 225 10.31 0.98 -4.39
C LEU A 225 11.28 -0.13 -3.95
N HIS A 226 12.38 -0.31 -4.68
CA HIS A 226 13.56 -1.04 -4.20
C HIS A 226 14.86 -0.30 -4.55
N GLY A 227 15.91 -0.49 -3.76
CA GLY A 227 17.16 0.24 -3.96
C GLY A 227 18.25 -0.15 -2.96
N GLU A 228 19.49 0.24 -3.25
CA GLU A 228 20.64 -0.07 -2.41
C GLU A 228 21.08 1.14 -1.57
N PHE A 229 21.33 0.88 -0.28
CA PHE A 229 21.65 1.88 0.73
C PHE A 229 22.85 1.43 1.58
N SER A 230 23.62 2.40 2.06
CA SER A 230 24.46 2.21 3.25
C SER A 230 23.60 2.45 4.49
N VAL A 231 23.45 1.42 5.34
CA VAL A 231 22.57 1.47 6.52
C VAL A 231 23.40 1.39 7.81
N TRP A 232 23.22 2.36 8.70
CA TRP A 232 23.69 2.30 10.09
C TRP A 232 22.49 1.98 10.99
N THR A 233 22.72 1.22 12.06
CA THR A 233 21.73 0.98 13.11
C THR A 233 22.27 1.55 14.42
N GLU A 234 21.55 2.50 15.02
CA GLU A 234 21.77 2.92 16.40
C GLU A 234 20.67 2.32 17.28
N ASN A 235 21.06 1.52 18.27
CA ASN A 235 20.17 1.00 19.31
C ASN A 235 20.62 1.57 20.66
N LYS A 236 19.67 2.10 21.46
CA LYS A 236 19.97 2.73 22.75
C LYS A 236 20.59 1.78 23.80
N LYS A 237 20.46 0.46 23.64
CA LYS A 237 21.01 -0.57 24.54
C LYS A 237 22.36 -1.14 24.12
N ASP A 238 22.74 -1.06 22.83
CA ASP A 238 23.99 -1.68 22.34
C ASP A 238 24.88 -0.72 21.55
N ILE A 239 25.93 -0.25 22.24
CA ILE A 239 26.91 0.71 21.72
C ILE A 239 27.90 0.03 20.74
N ARG A 240 27.96 -1.31 20.68
CA ARG A 240 28.98 -2.06 19.90
C ARG A 240 28.71 -2.10 18.40
N LEU A 241 27.46 -1.90 17.96
CA LEU A 241 27.09 -1.91 16.53
C LEU A 241 27.53 -0.66 15.74
N ARG A 242 28.10 0.34 16.41
CA ARG A 242 28.13 1.76 15.97
C ARG A 242 29.17 2.15 14.91
N LEU A 243 29.97 1.21 14.40
CA LEU A 243 31.26 1.54 13.73
C LEU A 243 31.35 1.27 12.22
N LYS A 244 30.39 0.60 11.56
CA LYS A 244 30.48 0.37 10.11
C LYS A 244 29.10 0.32 9.41
N PRO A 245 28.88 1.10 8.33
CA PRO A 245 27.66 0.96 7.54
C PRO A 245 27.55 -0.44 6.94
N ALA A 246 26.36 -1.02 7.06
CA ALA A 246 26.00 -2.25 6.43
C ALA A 246 25.34 -1.95 5.08
N ARG A 247 26.01 -2.31 3.98
CA ARG A 247 25.42 -2.24 2.63
C ARG A 247 24.21 -3.18 2.57
N ARG A 248 23.05 -2.65 2.18
CA ARG A 248 21.76 -3.35 2.14
C ARG A 248 20.97 -2.96 0.90
N HIS A 249 20.33 -3.94 0.28
CA HIS A 249 19.22 -3.67 -0.64
C HIS A 249 17.92 -3.67 0.17
N VAL A 250 17.10 -2.65 -0.03
CA VAL A 250 15.88 -2.40 0.73
C VAL A 250 14.68 -2.45 -0.21
N PHE A 251 13.58 -3.03 0.28
CA PHE A 251 12.30 -3.14 -0.41
C PHE A 251 11.25 -2.40 0.42
N LEU A 252 10.56 -1.44 -0.19
CA LEU A 252 9.46 -0.72 0.42
C LEU A 252 8.16 -1.31 -0.12
N HIS A 253 7.44 -2.09 0.69
CA HIS A 253 6.06 -2.51 0.43
C HIS A 253 5.07 -1.57 1.11
N GLN A 254 3.77 -1.67 0.76
CA GLN A 254 2.70 -0.89 1.41
C GLN A 254 2.64 -1.05 2.94
N ARG A 255 3.06 -2.20 3.50
CA ARG A 255 3.00 -2.48 4.95
C ARG A 255 4.35 -2.72 5.64
N ALA A 256 5.43 -2.93 4.89
CA ALA A 256 6.74 -3.26 5.46
C ALA A 256 7.93 -2.74 4.63
N MET A 257 9.04 -2.42 5.31
CA MET A 257 10.36 -2.25 4.72
C MET A 257 11.20 -3.49 4.99
N ILE A 258 11.64 -4.20 3.95
CA ILE A 258 12.43 -5.44 4.06
C ILE A 258 13.90 -5.13 3.72
N PHE A 259 14.82 -5.54 4.59
CA PHE A 259 16.25 -5.25 4.46
C PHE A 259 17.04 -6.53 4.18
N CYS A 260 17.77 -6.53 3.06
CA CYS A 260 18.47 -7.69 2.54
C CYS A 260 19.96 -7.41 2.26
N LYS A 261 20.78 -8.44 2.27
CA LYS A 261 22.16 -8.43 1.77
C LYS A 261 22.16 -9.00 0.34
N SER A 262 22.77 -8.32 -0.63
CA SER A 262 23.01 -8.94 -1.95
C SER A 262 23.90 -10.18 -1.78
N ALA A 263 23.48 -11.29 -2.37
CA ALA A 263 24.34 -12.47 -2.54
C ALA A 263 25.31 -12.24 -3.71
N PRO A 264 26.51 -12.86 -3.70
CA PRO A 264 27.32 -12.98 -4.91
C PRO A 264 26.62 -13.93 -5.90
N LYS A 265 26.64 -13.60 -7.19
CA LYS A 265 26.08 -14.47 -8.24
C LYS A 265 26.92 -15.75 -8.37
N THR A 266 26.45 -16.85 -7.77
CA THR A 266 27.01 -18.19 -7.97
C THR A 266 26.22 -18.94 -9.05
N SER A 267 26.89 -19.79 -9.83
CA SER A 267 26.38 -20.27 -11.13
C SER A 267 25.14 -21.20 -11.08
N HIS A 268 24.65 -21.56 -9.89
CA HIS A 268 23.62 -22.61 -9.71
C HIS A 268 22.56 -22.28 -8.65
N ASN A 269 22.34 -21.01 -8.28
CA ASN A 269 21.25 -20.64 -7.37
C ASN A 269 20.47 -19.40 -7.84
N LYS A 270 19.14 -19.48 -7.83
CA LYS A 270 18.22 -18.39 -8.26
C LYS A 270 18.13 -17.23 -7.25
N SER A 271 18.58 -17.42 -6.00
CA SER A 271 18.46 -16.43 -4.93
C SER A 271 19.55 -15.35 -4.99
N VAL A 272 19.20 -14.15 -5.47
CA VAL A 272 20.13 -13.01 -5.62
C VAL A 272 20.29 -12.21 -4.32
N TYR A 273 19.39 -12.36 -3.34
CA TYR A 273 19.40 -11.59 -2.10
C TYR A 273 19.08 -12.48 -0.89
N GLN A 274 19.61 -12.11 0.28
CA GLN A 274 19.41 -12.82 1.54
C GLN A 274 18.78 -11.90 2.59
N PHE A 275 17.71 -12.34 3.23
CA PHE A 275 17.00 -11.64 4.29
C PHE A 275 17.93 -11.26 5.46
N LYS A 276 17.66 -10.14 6.12
CA LYS A 276 18.31 -9.74 7.38
C LYS A 276 17.31 -9.30 8.44
N PHE A 277 16.41 -8.36 8.12
CA PHE A 277 15.33 -7.92 9.00
C PHE A 277 14.23 -7.21 8.22
N HIS A 278 13.10 -6.93 8.87
CA HIS A 278 12.03 -6.08 8.32
C HIS A 278 11.56 -5.08 9.37
N LEU A 279 11.00 -3.96 8.93
CA LEU A 279 10.31 -2.97 9.75
C LEU A 279 8.87 -2.86 9.28
N ARG A 280 7.89 -2.96 10.19
CA ARG A 280 6.47 -2.74 9.84
C ARG A 280 6.19 -1.25 9.77
N LEU A 281 5.59 -0.77 8.67
CA LEU A 281 5.44 0.67 8.43
C LEU A 281 4.56 1.36 9.49
N SER A 282 3.53 0.68 9.99
CA SER A 282 2.68 1.15 11.10
C SER A 282 3.42 1.37 12.44
N HIS A 283 4.69 0.95 12.53
CA HIS A 283 5.55 1.10 13.71
C HIS A 283 6.77 2.01 13.50
N ILE A 284 7.00 2.53 12.28
CA ILE A 284 8.10 3.49 12.02
C ILE A 284 7.66 4.94 12.20
N GLY A 285 8.64 5.81 12.41
CA GLY A 285 8.61 7.22 12.03
C GLY A 285 9.79 7.53 11.10
N LEU A 286 9.75 8.71 10.49
CA LEU A 286 10.70 9.17 9.46
C LEU A 286 11.36 10.48 9.90
N THR A 287 12.68 10.61 9.71
CA THR A 287 13.39 11.89 9.72
C THR A 287 13.91 12.16 8.31
N GLU A 288 13.46 13.23 7.68
CA GLU A 288 13.81 13.55 6.27
C GLU A 288 15.25 14.04 6.08
N SER A 289 15.83 14.73 7.05
CA SER A 289 17.12 15.42 6.89
C SER A 289 18.06 15.14 8.07
N VAL A 290 19.21 14.55 7.77
CA VAL A 290 20.30 14.32 8.73
C VAL A 290 21.36 15.41 8.57
N LYS A 291 21.84 15.97 9.69
CA LYS A 291 22.90 16.98 9.67
C LYS A 291 24.19 16.38 9.06
N GLY A 292 24.73 17.03 8.04
CA GLY A 292 26.02 16.69 7.43
C GLY A 292 25.99 15.83 6.15
N ASP A 293 24.85 15.29 5.71
CA ASP A 293 24.75 14.64 4.39
C ASP A 293 23.31 14.71 3.85
N ALA A 294 23.11 15.44 2.73
CA ALA A 294 21.80 15.61 2.10
C ALA A 294 21.19 14.30 1.56
N ARG A 295 22.01 13.26 1.33
CA ARG A 295 21.57 11.92 0.87
C ARG A 295 21.13 11.01 2.01
N LYS A 296 21.20 11.46 3.27
CA LYS A 296 20.78 10.68 4.44
C LYS A 296 19.38 11.03 4.90
N PHE A 297 18.64 10.00 5.28
CA PHE A 297 17.37 10.07 6.00
C PHE A 297 17.37 8.99 7.10
N GLU A 298 16.43 9.06 8.03
CA GLU A 298 16.33 8.11 9.15
C GLU A 298 14.95 7.46 9.19
N VAL A 299 14.92 6.17 9.45
CA VAL A 299 13.71 5.41 9.78
C VAL A 299 13.87 4.91 11.21
N TRP A 300 12.95 5.24 12.11
CA TRP A 300 13.09 4.96 13.54
C TRP A 300 11.86 4.25 14.10
N LEU A 301 12.05 3.33 15.04
CA LEU A 301 10.94 2.65 15.72
C LEU A 301 10.43 3.47 16.92
N ARG A 302 9.21 3.18 17.37
CA ARG A 302 8.50 3.88 18.47
C ARG A 302 9.43 4.26 19.64
N GLY A 303 9.38 5.52 20.07
CA GLY A 303 10.25 6.07 21.13
C GLY A 303 11.72 6.31 20.71
N ARG A 304 12.03 6.17 19.41
CA ARG A 304 13.40 6.16 18.86
C ARG A 304 14.29 5.18 19.63
N ALA A 305 13.76 3.98 19.92
CA ALA A 305 14.49 2.92 20.60
C ALA A 305 15.60 2.33 19.70
N GLU A 306 15.25 2.18 18.42
CA GLU A 306 16.15 1.86 17.32
C GLU A 306 16.00 2.91 16.23
N VAL A 307 17.12 3.35 15.65
CA VAL A 307 17.19 4.31 14.55
C VAL A 307 18.05 3.72 13.44
N TYR A 308 17.48 3.57 12.26
CA TYR A 308 18.17 3.16 11.05
C TYR A 308 18.45 4.40 10.22
N ILE A 309 19.73 4.72 10.01
CA ILE A 309 20.14 5.82 9.13
C ILE A 309 20.43 5.21 7.76
N LEU A 310 19.75 5.68 6.72
CA LEU A 310 19.93 5.23 5.35
C LEU A 310 20.60 6.33 4.54
N GLN A 311 21.76 6.03 3.93
CA GLN A 311 22.40 6.89 2.92
C GLN A 311 22.09 6.33 1.53
N ALA A 312 21.43 7.16 0.73
CA ALA A 312 21.16 6.92 -0.68
C ALA A 312 22.42 7.07 -1.56
N THR A 313 22.38 6.54 -2.79
CA THR A 313 23.41 6.78 -3.81
C THR A 313 23.56 8.27 -4.11
N ASP A 314 22.44 8.96 -4.24
CA ASP A 314 22.29 10.33 -4.73
C ASP A 314 21.08 11.01 -4.02
N VAL A 315 20.85 12.29 -4.34
CA VAL A 315 19.79 13.08 -3.69
C VAL A 315 18.40 12.76 -4.28
N GLU A 316 18.31 12.35 -5.55
CA GLU A 316 17.04 12.07 -6.23
C GLU A 316 16.40 10.78 -5.71
N GLN A 317 17.19 9.72 -5.56
CA GLN A 317 16.80 8.49 -4.86
C GLN A 317 16.33 8.81 -3.45
N LYS A 318 17.07 9.64 -2.69
CA LYS A 318 16.69 10.05 -1.33
C LYS A 318 15.34 10.77 -1.30
N GLN A 319 15.10 11.73 -2.20
CA GLN A 319 13.83 12.46 -2.25
C GLN A 319 12.66 11.57 -2.71
N THR A 320 12.88 10.68 -3.67
CA THR A 320 11.89 9.69 -4.14
C THR A 320 11.46 8.78 -2.99
N TRP A 321 12.42 8.24 -2.23
CA TRP A 321 12.17 7.37 -1.09
C TRP A 321 11.48 8.09 0.06
N VAL A 322 11.97 9.27 0.47
CA VAL A 322 11.34 10.07 1.51
C VAL A 322 9.89 10.43 1.13
N SER A 323 9.64 10.85 -0.11
CA SER A 323 8.30 11.22 -0.58
C SER A 323 7.34 10.02 -0.59
N LYS A 324 7.81 8.84 -1.03
CA LYS A 324 6.97 7.62 -1.05
C LYS A 324 6.70 7.09 0.35
N ILE A 325 7.67 7.13 1.27
CA ILE A 325 7.47 6.73 2.68
C ILE A 325 6.52 7.74 3.37
N LYS A 326 6.71 9.05 3.18
CA LYS A 326 5.79 10.09 3.68
C LYS A 326 4.35 9.79 3.27
N ARG A 327 4.12 9.52 1.98
CA ARG A 327 2.79 9.21 1.46
C ARG A 327 2.18 7.98 2.15
N VAL A 328 2.89 6.84 2.21
CA VAL A 328 2.32 5.63 2.85
C VAL A 328 2.01 5.83 4.33
N LEU A 329 2.79 6.65 5.05
CA LEU A 329 2.51 7.00 6.45
C LEU A 329 1.33 7.98 6.61
N LEU A 330 1.01 8.77 5.58
CA LEU A 330 -0.19 9.62 5.54
C LEU A 330 -1.43 8.79 5.17
N ASP A 331 -1.32 7.96 4.12
CA ASP A 331 -2.37 7.03 3.68
C ASP A 331 -2.85 6.16 4.88
N GLN A 332 -1.91 5.56 5.63
CA GLN A 332 -2.20 4.78 6.86
C GLN A 332 -2.76 5.63 8.02
N LEU A 333 -2.46 6.93 8.09
CA LEU A 333 -3.00 7.83 9.11
C LEU A 333 -4.45 8.23 8.79
N GLU A 334 -4.84 8.23 7.52
CA GLU A 334 -6.21 8.50 7.08
C GLU A 334 -7.10 7.27 7.29
N GLU A 335 -6.64 6.07 6.94
CA GLU A 335 -7.30 4.80 7.30
C GLU A 335 -7.63 4.73 8.82
N LEU A 336 -6.64 5.02 9.68
CA LEU A 336 -6.79 5.00 11.14
C LEU A 336 -7.63 6.15 11.72
N LYS A 337 -7.91 7.22 10.97
CA LYS A 337 -8.90 8.24 11.34
C LYS A 337 -10.30 7.75 11.01
N ASP A 338 -10.49 7.23 9.79
CA ASP A 338 -11.77 6.73 9.31
C ASP A 338 -12.28 5.53 10.11
N GLU A 339 -11.40 4.60 10.49
CA GLU A 339 -11.74 3.50 11.40
C GLU A 339 -12.26 4.04 12.74
N LYS A 340 -11.59 5.03 13.34
CA LYS A 340 -12.03 5.64 14.61
C LYS A 340 -13.31 6.44 14.47
N ILE A 341 -13.55 7.10 13.34
CA ILE A 341 -14.82 7.78 13.06
C ILE A 341 -15.95 6.76 12.95
N LYS A 342 -15.73 5.62 12.29
CA LYS A 342 -16.68 4.50 12.21
C LYS A 342 -16.94 3.88 13.59
N GLU A 343 -15.89 3.65 14.38
CA GLU A 343 -15.98 3.14 15.76
C GLU A 343 -16.74 4.11 16.68
N TYR A 344 -16.55 5.42 16.54
CA TYR A 344 -17.31 6.45 17.25
C TYR A 344 -18.79 6.45 16.85
N ALA A 345 -19.09 6.31 15.55
CA ALA A 345 -20.45 6.25 15.00
C ALA A 345 -21.18 4.93 15.31
N GLN A 346 -20.46 3.84 15.59
CA GLN A 346 -21.03 2.57 16.05
C GLN A 346 -21.26 2.55 17.56
N SER A 347 -20.34 3.10 18.35
CA SER A 347 -20.47 3.20 19.82
C SER A 347 -21.53 4.22 20.25
N HIS A 348 -21.72 5.30 19.48
CA HIS A 348 -22.73 6.31 19.74
C HIS A 348 -23.84 6.21 18.70
N ARG A 349 -25.00 5.63 19.09
CA ARG A 349 -26.22 5.73 18.27
C ARG A 349 -26.47 7.20 17.94
N CYS A 350 -26.41 7.53 16.65
CA CYS A 350 -26.68 8.89 16.17
C CYS A 350 -28.04 9.37 16.71
N LEU A 351 -28.05 10.53 17.36
CA LEU A 351 -29.27 11.13 17.90
C LEU A 351 -30.25 11.35 16.74
N ARG A 352 -31.41 10.68 16.79
CA ARG A 352 -32.50 10.92 15.84
C ARG A 352 -32.90 12.40 15.93
N GLN A 353 -32.53 13.18 14.92
CA GLN A 353 -32.99 14.55 14.77
C GLN A 353 -34.47 14.53 14.40
N THR A 354 -35.34 14.57 15.41
CA THR A 354 -36.80 14.54 15.24
C THR A 354 -37.33 15.89 14.75
N THR A 355 -37.22 16.13 13.46
CA THR A 355 -38.00 17.18 12.77
C THR A 355 -39.43 16.69 12.57
N SER A 356 -40.33 17.10 13.46
CA SER A 356 -41.77 17.07 13.19
C SER A 356 -42.47 18.16 13.99
N TRP A 357 -42.93 19.20 13.28
CA TRP A 357 -44.08 19.97 13.69
C TRP A 357 -45.28 19.36 12.98
N ASP A 358 -46.21 18.73 13.69
CA ASP A 358 -47.62 18.78 13.30
C ASP A 358 -48.55 18.31 14.44
N THR A 359 -49.87 18.49 14.25
CA THR A 359 -50.80 18.75 15.36
C THR A 359 -51.94 17.72 15.49
N THR A 360 -52.57 17.71 16.68
CA THR A 360 -53.94 17.25 17.03
C THR A 360 -54.29 15.75 17.24
N ASN A 361 -54.94 15.55 18.41
CA ASN A 361 -56.08 14.67 18.74
C ASN A 361 -55.93 13.16 19.06
N ASN A 362 -56.38 12.83 20.30
CA ASN A 362 -56.95 11.56 20.79
C ASN A 362 -56.09 10.28 20.79
N CYS A 363 -56.25 9.34 21.75
CA CYS A 363 -56.98 9.33 23.04
C CYS A 363 -56.54 8.16 23.94
N GLY A 364 -56.67 8.30 25.26
CA GLY A 364 -56.80 7.17 26.20
C GLY A 364 -55.66 6.94 27.22
N SER A 365 -55.99 7.13 28.51
CA SER A 365 -55.80 6.19 29.65
C SER A 365 -54.62 5.19 29.70
N HIS A 366 -53.92 4.95 30.82
CA HIS A 366 -54.08 5.37 32.24
C HIS A 366 -52.72 5.33 32.99
N HIS A 367 -52.64 6.03 34.15
CA HIS A 367 -51.90 5.78 35.43
C HIS A 367 -50.66 4.83 35.48
N THR A 368 -49.58 5.07 36.25
CA THR A 368 -49.29 6.08 37.32
C THR A 368 -47.79 6.23 37.63
N ASN A 369 -47.43 7.32 38.34
CA ASN A 369 -46.44 7.48 39.43
C ASN A 369 -45.67 6.23 39.97
N SER A 370 -44.44 6.33 40.50
CA SER A 370 -43.53 7.50 40.67
C SER A 370 -42.13 7.15 41.25
N TYR A 371 -41.09 7.81 40.71
CA TYR A 371 -39.91 8.39 41.41
C TYR A 371 -38.91 7.46 42.17
N ARG A 372 -37.61 7.76 41.96
CA ARG A 372 -36.43 7.46 42.84
C ARG A 372 -36.08 5.96 43.06
N ALA A 373 -34.91 5.61 43.60
CA ALA A 373 -33.54 6.12 43.44
C ALA A 373 -32.55 5.16 44.15
N LEU A 374 -31.31 5.07 43.68
CA LEU A 374 -30.07 4.68 44.41
C LEU A 374 -30.06 3.40 45.29
N SER A 375 -29.07 2.55 45.00
CA SER A 375 -28.03 2.04 45.94
C SER A 375 -27.85 0.51 45.93
N CYS A 376 -26.59 0.09 46.17
CA CYS A 376 -26.07 -1.14 46.81
C CYS A 376 -26.65 -2.54 46.47
N ASP A 377 -25.89 -3.64 46.52
CA ASP A 377 -24.44 -3.94 46.44
C ASP A 377 -24.33 -5.50 46.40
N SER A 378 -23.11 -6.04 46.48
CA SER A 378 -22.76 -7.41 46.91
C SER A 378 -22.79 -8.56 45.89
N GLU A 379 -21.65 -9.26 45.88
CA GLU A 379 -21.48 -10.72 45.82
C GLU A 379 -22.03 -11.56 44.64
N MET A 380 -21.08 -12.07 43.85
CA MET A 380 -20.84 -13.53 43.86
C MET A 380 -19.33 -13.79 43.90
N ARG A 381 -18.88 -14.70 44.77
CA ARG A 381 -17.50 -15.18 44.89
C ARG A 381 -17.47 -16.67 44.50
N ASN A 382 -16.27 -17.27 44.52
CA ASN A 382 -16.02 -18.73 44.50
C ASN A 382 -16.31 -19.45 43.16
N TYR A 383 -15.53 -20.45 42.74
CA TYR A 383 -14.21 -20.98 43.17
C TYR A 383 -13.66 -21.90 42.06
N TYR A 384 -12.34 -22.09 41.96
CA TYR A 384 -11.74 -23.44 41.98
C TYR A 384 -10.21 -23.40 42.11
N GLU A 385 -9.73 -24.16 43.08
CA GLU A 385 -8.35 -24.48 43.46
C GLU A 385 -7.86 -25.72 42.64
N SER A 386 -6.61 -26.21 42.66
CA SER A 386 -5.45 -25.92 43.52
C SER A 386 -4.09 -26.29 42.87
N GLU A 387 -2.99 -25.74 43.42
CA GLU A 387 -1.64 -26.34 43.70
C GLU A 387 -0.85 -27.14 42.62
N PHE A 388 0.46 -27.50 42.73
CA PHE A 388 1.55 -27.36 43.73
C PHE A 388 2.81 -26.75 43.02
N SER A 389 3.64 -25.89 43.65
CA SER A 389 4.88 -26.19 44.45
C SER A 389 5.98 -26.95 43.65
N ASP A 390 7.28 -26.61 43.61
CA ASP A 390 8.16 -25.56 44.21
C ASP A 390 9.42 -25.41 43.28
N GLY A 391 10.45 -24.54 43.40
CA GLY A 391 10.85 -23.53 44.39
C GLY A 391 12.25 -22.91 44.13
N SER A 392 12.74 -22.08 45.07
CA SER A 392 14.11 -21.53 45.23
C SER A 392 14.79 -20.70 44.11
N ASN A 393 14.92 -19.38 44.39
CA ASN A 393 16.07 -18.44 44.22
C ASN A 393 17.39 -18.93 43.58
N SER A 394 18.23 -18.11 42.94
CA SER A 394 18.27 -16.64 42.63
C SER A 394 19.18 -16.44 41.37
N GLU A 395 19.25 -15.31 40.65
CA GLU A 395 19.79 -13.97 41.02
C GLU A 395 19.26 -12.87 40.06
N ASP A 396 19.34 -11.60 40.46
CA ASP A 396 18.66 -10.47 39.81
C ASP A 396 19.52 -9.71 38.76
N GLU A 397 18.88 -9.29 37.65
CA GLU A 397 19.37 -8.26 36.71
C GLU A 397 18.26 -7.24 36.42
N ASP A 398 18.38 -6.02 36.96
CA ASP A 398 17.31 -5.02 37.00
C ASP A 398 16.87 -4.53 35.60
N HIS A 399 15.59 -4.74 35.27
CA HIS A 399 14.95 -4.19 34.08
C HIS A 399 14.00 -3.04 34.42
N LEU A 400 14.57 -1.95 34.96
CA LEU A 400 13.89 -0.67 35.21
C LEU A 400 13.42 -0.01 33.89
N CYS A 401 12.27 -0.46 33.40
CA CYS A 401 11.52 0.23 32.36
C CYS A 401 10.78 1.42 32.97
N HIS A 402 11.21 2.65 32.65
CA HIS A 402 10.45 3.85 32.99
C HIS A 402 9.18 3.93 32.13
N THR A 403 8.12 3.27 32.60
CA THR A 403 6.77 3.35 32.06
C THR A 403 6.27 4.79 32.16
N SER A 404 5.81 5.36 31.05
CA SER A 404 5.17 6.69 31.05
C SER A 404 3.72 6.53 31.46
N SER A 405 3.45 6.68 32.76
CA SER A 405 2.11 6.63 33.32
C SER A 405 1.34 7.93 33.10
N PRO A 406 0.02 7.88 32.85
CA PRO A 406 -0.85 9.04 33.00
C PRO A 406 -0.72 9.62 34.43
N GLY A 407 -0.72 10.95 34.55
CA GLY A 407 -0.38 11.67 35.78
C GLY A 407 1.12 11.96 35.97
N GLY A 408 2.00 11.46 35.08
CA GLY A 408 3.41 11.84 35.07
C GLY A 408 3.62 13.32 34.73
N ARG A 409 4.63 13.95 35.34
CA ARG A 409 5.07 15.32 35.01
C ARG A 409 6.31 15.31 34.14
N TYR A 410 6.34 16.23 33.19
CA TYR A 410 7.36 16.33 32.16
C TYR A 410 7.80 17.80 31.99
N LEU A 411 9.02 18.00 31.47
CA LEU A 411 9.59 19.31 31.14
C LEU A 411 9.63 19.47 29.62
N ALA A 412 9.21 20.63 29.12
CA ALA A 412 9.35 21.02 27.73
C ALA A 412 10.81 21.42 27.41
N LEU A 413 11.37 20.79 26.37
CA LEU A 413 12.77 20.91 25.95
C LEU A 413 13.02 21.98 24.88
N ALA A 414 11.96 22.56 24.33
CA ALA A 414 11.99 23.61 23.31
C ALA A 414 10.60 24.25 23.21
N ASP A 415 10.53 25.47 22.66
CA ASP A 415 9.26 26.11 22.30
C ASP A 415 8.47 25.27 21.27
N TYR A 416 7.16 25.14 21.50
CA TYR A 416 6.22 24.48 20.60
C TYR A 416 4.99 25.37 20.39
N PHE A 417 4.63 25.60 19.13
CA PHE A 417 3.47 26.40 18.75
C PHE A 417 2.37 25.51 18.16
N ALA A 418 1.17 25.62 18.71
CA ALA A 418 -0.01 24.85 18.31
C ALA A 418 -0.42 25.17 16.86
N ALA A 419 -0.47 24.15 16.00
CA ALA A 419 -0.88 24.30 14.60
C ALA A 419 -2.42 24.29 14.40
N GLY A 420 -3.19 23.93 15.43
CA GLY A 420 -4.64 23.85 15.38
C GLY A 420 -5.30 23.94 16.77
N SER A 421 -6.62 24.11 16.80
CA SER A 421 -7.40 24.37 18.04
C SER A 421 -7.51 23.19 19.02
N SER A 422 -6.93 22.04 18.68
CA SER A 422 -6.84 20.85 19.55
C SER A 422 -5.46 20.68 20.18
N GLU A 423 -4.49 21.52 19.82
CA GLU A 423 -3.12 21.50 20.29
C GLU A 423 -2.86 22.57 21.36
N VAL A 424 -1.76 22.41 22.12
CA VAL A 424 -1.37 23.37 23.16
C VAL A 424 0.05 23.89 22.94
N ASN A 425 0.24 25.20 23.12
CA ASN A 425 1.55 25.83 23.08
C ASN A 425 2.38 25.43 24.31
N MET A 426 3.70 25.31 24.14
CA MET A 426 4.67 25.12 25.22
C MET A 426 5.86 26.04 25.00
N LYS A 427 6.56 26.39 26.08
CA LYS A 427 7.87 27.06 26.03
C LYS A 427 8.97 26.18 26.61
N GLU A 428 10.20 26.41 26.19
CA GLU A 428 11.37 25.76 26.80
C GLU A 428 11.40 26.02 28.32
N GLY A 429 11.41 24.95 29.11
CA GLY A 429 11.36 25.01 30.58
C GLY A 429 9.95 24.92 31.20
N ASP A 430 8.86 24.91 30.41
CA ASP A 430 7.52 24.67 30.95
C ASP A 430 7.41 23.26 31.56
N VAL A 431 6.76 23.15 32.72
CA VAL A 431 6.38 21.85 33.30
C VAL A 431 4.96 21.51 32.85
N VAL A 432 4.75 20.29 32.39
CA VAL A 432 3.47 19.80 31.86
C VAL A 432 3.05 18.48 32.52
N GLU A 433 1.76 18.24 32.62
CA GLU A 433 1.17 17.02 33.21
C GLU A 433 0.52 16.16 32.13
N LEU A 434 0.87 14.87 32.08
CA LEU A 434 0.42 13.92 31.05
C LEU A 434 -0.96 13.36 31.37
N HIS A 435 -1.99 13.86 30.70
CA HIS A 435 -3.36 13.35 30.86
C HIS A 435 -3.61 12.08 30.03
N LYS A 436 -3.13 12.01 28.77
CA LYS A 436 -3.39 10.87 27.88
C LYS A 436 -2.30 10.67 26.82
N ILE A 437 -1.90 9.43 26.59
CA ILE A 437 -1.01 9.06 25.47
C ILE A 437 -1.86 8.84 24.20
N GLY A 438 -1.46 9.45 23.09
CA GLY A 438 -2.10 9.32 21.78
C GLY A 438 -1.26 8.52 20.76
N CYS A 439 -1.67 8.61 19.50
CA CYS A 439 -1.00 7.93 18.39
C CYS A 439 0.19 8.77 17.85
N ALA A 440 1.07 8.13 17.06
CA ALA A 440 2.18 8.77 16.34
C ALA A 440 3.14 9.65 17.18
N GLY A 441 3.20 9.44 18.51
CA GLY A 441 4.05 10.23 19.42
C GLY A 441 3.41 11.53 19.93
N TRP A 442 2.10 11.73 19.75
CA TRP A 442 1.37 12.84 20.35
C TRP A 442 0.83 12.49 21.74
N TRP A 443 0.97 13.40 22.69
CA TRP A 443 0.45 13.29 24.05
C TRP A 443 -0.53 14.43 24.33
N TYR A 444 -1.63 14.15 25.01
CA TYR A 444 -2.55 15.15 25.53
C TYR A 444 -2.06 15.55 26.92
N ILE A 445 -1.69 16.81 27.05
CA ILE A 445 -0.98 17.37 28.21
C ILE A 445 -1.67 18.65 28.69
N LYS A 446 -1.36 19.04 29.92
CA LYS A 446 -1.75 20.31 30.51
C LYS A 446 -0.53 21.07 31.01
N VAL A 447 -0.39 22.33 30.63
CA VAL A 447 0.77 23.15 31.04
C VAL A 447 0.56 23.64 32.48
N CYS A 448 1.40 23.17 33.40
CA CYS A 448 1.27 23.42 34.83
C CYS A 448 1.37 24.92 35.14
N GLY A 449 0.46 25.44 35.96
CA GLY A 449 0.34 26.88 36.23
C GLY A 449 -0.55 27.63 35.23
N THR A 450 -1.10 26.96 34.21
CA THR A 450 -2.07 27.53 33.27
C THR A 450 -3.37 26.72 33.22
N SER A 451 -4.37 27.25 32.54
CA SER A 451 -5.60 26.53 32.16
C SER A 451 -5.51 25.88 30.76
N PHE A 452 -4.35 25.90 30.11
CA PHE A 452 -4.19 25.38 28.75
C PHE A 452 -3.86 23.89 28.73
N GLU A 453 -4.68 23.13 28.02
CA GLU A 453 -4.51 21.69 27.77
C GLU A 453 -4.83 21.37 26.31
N GLY A 454 -4.16 20.36 25.76
CA GLY A 454 -4.20 20.07 24.33
C GLY A 454 -3.18 19.00 23.94
N TRP A 455 -3.16 18.66 22.65
CA TRP A 455 -2.17 17.77 22.07
C TRP A 455 -0.83 18.49 21.86
N ALA A 456 0.27 17.83 22.21
CA ALA A 456 1.63 18.24 21.88
C ALA A 456 2.52 17.02 21.52
N PRO A 457 3.61 17.18 20.76
CA PRO A 457 4.47 16.06 20.41
C PRO A 457 5.37 15.67 21.59
N ALA A 458 5.32 14.40 22.01
CA ALA A 458 6.11 13.85 23.12
C ALA A 458 7.63 13.96 22.90
N ALA A 459 8.08 14.17 21.67
CA ALA A 459 9.49 14.43 21.34
C ALA A 459 10.04 15.73 21.97
N TYR A 460 9.17 16.65 22.38
CA TYR A 460 9.53 17.90 23.07
C TYR A 460 9.57 17.73 24.61
N LEU A 461 9.32 16.53 25.15
CA LEU A 461 9.07 16.31 26.59
C LEU A 461 10.06 15.34 27.23
N GLN A 462 10.56 15.67 28.42
CA GLN A 462 11.42 14.80 29.26
C GLN A 462 10.83 14.62 30.67
N SER A 463 11.00 13.44 31.29
CA SER A 463 10.46 13.18 32.64
C SER A 463 11.01 14.16 33.70
N TYR A 464 10.12 14.81 34.45
CA TYR A 464 10.46 15.85 35.43
C TYR A 464 10.80 15.23 36.80
N ASN A 465 12.06 14.82 36.98
CA ASN A 465 12.56 14.32 38.25
C ASN A 465 12.88 15.48 39.23
N ARG A 466 11.95 15.78 40.13
CA ARG A 466 12.13 16.76 41.22
C ARG A 466 13.10 16.25 42.30
N ARG A 467 14.41 16.23 42.01
CA ARG A 467 15.44 16.03 43.05
C ARG A 467 15.33 17.15 44.09
N SER A 468 15.37 16.77 45.36
CA SER A 468 15.18 17.65 46.51
C SER A 468 16.32 18.67 46.64
N SER A 469 15.96 19.96 46.62
CA SER A 469 16.87 21.09 46.88
C SER A 469 17.15 21.25 48.38
N GLU A 470 17.68 20.21 49.03
CA GLU A 470 17.91 20.24 50.48
C GLU A 470 19.07 19.31 50.91
N ARG A 471 20.31 19.81 50.73
CA ARG A 471 21.52 19.53 51.55
C ARG A 471 22.76 20.14 50.89
N SER A 472 23.11 21.37 51.26
CA SER A 472 24.45 21.96 51.02
C SER A 472 24.78 22.98 52.10
N SER A 473 24.91 22.51 53.36
CA SER A 473 25.19 23.37 54.51
C SER A 473 25.63 22.58 55.77
N ARG A 474 26.71 21.79 55.68
CA ARG A 474 27.57 21.47 56.84
C ARG A 474 28.90 20.84 56.44
N SER A 475 29.95 21.66 56.45
CA SER A 475 31.37 21.25 56.32
C SER A 475 32.25 22.31 56.99
N GLN A 476 32.06 22.43 58.31
CA GLN A 476 32.76 23.23 59.31
C GLN A 476 32.08 22.85 60.65
N GLU A 477 32.77 22.45 61.71
CA GLU A 477 34.21 22.24 61.92
C GLU A 477 34.51 20.76 62.24
#